data_AF-A0A1X1A302-F1
#
_entry.id   AF-A0A1X1A302-F1
#
_cell.length_a   1.000
_cell.length_b   1.000
_cell.length_c   1.000
_cell.angle_alpha   90.00
_cell.angle_beta   90.00
_cell.angle_gamma   90.00
#
_symmetry.space_group_name_H-M   'P 1'
#
loop_
_entity.id
_entity.type
_entity.pdbx_description
1 polymer ?
#
loop_
_entity_poly.entity_id
_entity_poly.type
_entity_poly.pdbx_seq_one_letter_code
_entity_poly.pdbx_strand_id
1 'polypeptide(L)'
;MISMLHVSQVFMVRALLFLCMLAVVLVGHVELVLPEIQKDFRIIFIAVLFVCVSFVFILDFAKSGGMHFVVFCVLFSVFYSFGVSVATGGIISGLSPLLRLLTFAFMVSIIYKFMLKEEQKANRYISNFFLLSSILVVLQTVSDLFMMRYTFMNGGIRYFGSVGSPIGFAVSAFTLLAGVLYYWVRSGSVLSFVISVALLWVIVMTGTRSIAFFALCLVWFACAVCLKKWRRYIFILGTPLLGVVVMLLLSGSGFVSRLENTYNSGTLDNSSSFRVFILETYFSNIQPMQAIFGFGLGGFHQWFLDRTGIENVAPHFEFLWVLSEFGVLGVLIYVLSAFWLLYKFLKKRRCDSSLWFAFVAIGCMHQVFLQVANPFYFYQFYLTYAVLLGILLSRLNSNQSFFERAHQDDK
;
A
#
# COMPACT_ATOMS: atom_id res chain seq x y z
N MET A 1 33.77 -1.85 19.63
CA MET A 1 32.99 -0.77 18.98
C MET A 1 32.06 -1.28 17.87
N ILE A 2 32.52 -2.14 16.95
CA ILE A 2 31.69 -2.66 15.82
C ILE A 2 30.50 -3.52 16.31
N SER A 3 30.66 -4.36 17.35
CA SER A 3 29.56 -5.18 17.88
C SER A 3 28.46 -4.35 18.55
N MET A 4 28.81 -3.31 19.31
CA MET A 4 27.83 -2.39 19.93
C MET A 4 27.03 -1.62 18.88
N LEU A 5 27.68 -1.19 17.80
CA LEU A 5 27.03 -0.48 16.70
C LEU A 5 26.07 -1.37 15.89
N HIS A 6 26.29 -2.68 15.86
CA HIS A 6 25.42 -3.64 15.19
C HIS A 6 24.17 -3.94 16.01
N VAL A 7 24.32 -4.19 17.32
CA VAL A 7 23.20 -4.36 18.25
C VAL A 7 22.26 -3.15 18.22
N SER A 8 22.83 -1.94 18.13
CA SER A 8 22.07 -0.70 18.00
C SER A 8 21.19 -0.66 16.74
N GLN A 9 21.67 -1.15 15.58
CA GLN A 9 20.90 -1.08 14.32
C GLN A 9 19.67 -2.01 14.33
N VAL A 10 19.82 -3.24 14.82
CA VAL A 10 18.69 -4.19 14.93
C VAL A 10 17.62 -3.64 15.87
N PHE A 11 18.04 -3.05 16.99
CA PHE A 11 17.13 -2.41 17.94
C PHE A 11 16.37 -1.23 17.32
N MET A 12 17.07 -0.36 16.57
CA MET A 12 16.46 0.78 15.89
C MET A 12 15.41 0.37 14.86
N VAL A 13 15.68 -0.64 14.02
CA VAL A 13 14.69 -1.13 13.04
C VAL A 13 13.48 -1.75 13.72
N ARG A 14 13.69 -2.49 14.82
CA ARG A 14 12.58 -3.04 15.62
C ARG A 14 11.73 -1.92 16.23
N ALA A 15 12.35 -0.88 16.78
CA ALA A 15 11.66 0.28 17.32
C ALA A 15 10.87 1.03 16.24
N LEU A 16 11.43 1.18 15.02
CA LEU A 16 10.73 1.76 13.88
C LEU A 16 9.52 0.92 13.45
N LEU A 17 9.66 -0.40 13.33
CA LEU A 17 8.53 -1.28 13.00
C LEU A 17 7.42 -1.21 14.07
N PHE A 18 7.81 -1.14 15.34
CA PHE A 18 6.87 -0.93 16.43
C PHE A 18 6.16 0.43 16.32
N LEU A 19 6.90 1.52 16.06
CA LEU A 19 6.33 2.84 15.84
C LEU A 19 5.38 2.87 14.63
N CYS A 20 5.72 2.17 13.54
CA CYS A 20 4.85 2.01 12.37
C CYS A 20 3.57 1.24 12.72
N MET A 21 3.66 0.19 13.55
CA MET A 21 2.49 -0.54 14.03
C MET A 21 1.59 0.36 14.89
N LEU A 22 2.20 1.16 15.79
CA LEU A 22 1.47 2.16 16.56
C LEU A 22 0.79 3.18 15.64
N ALA A 23 1.46 3.62 14.56
CA ALA A 23 0.87 4.49 13.55
C ALA A 23 -0.41 3.88 12.96
N VAL A 24 -0.34 2.61 12.55
CA VAL A 24 -1.46 1.89 11.91
C VAL A 24 -2.69 1.83 12.82
N VAL A 25 -2.49 1.74 14.14
CA VAL A 25 -3.56 1.38 15.09
C VAL A 25 -3.99 2.56 15.97
N LEU A 26 -3.04 3.25 16.62
CA LEU A 26 -3.34 4.22 17.68
C LEU A 26 -3.89 5.53 17.17
N VAL A 27 -3.44 5.99 15.99
CA VAL A 27 -3.72 7.37 15.61
C VAL A 27 -5.22 7.63 15.47
N GLY A 28 -5.99 6.73 14.86
CA GLY A 28 -7.44 6.90 14.82
C GLY A 28 -8.19 6.64 16.12
N HIS A 29 -7.57 6.07 17.15
CA HIS A 29 -8.17 6.03 18.49
C HIS A 29 -8.02 7.37 19.20
N VAL A 30 -6.87 8.03 19.06
CA VAL A 30 -6.68 9.39 19.59
C VAL A 30 -7.67 10.36 18.97
N GLU A 31 -7.96 10.21 17.67
CA GLU A 31 -8.96 11.00 16.95
C GLU A 31 -10.37 10.91 17.52
N LEU A 32 -10.72 9.76 18.11
CA LEU A 32 -12.04 9.53 18.67
C LEU A 32 -12.18 10.10 20.08
N VAL A 33 -11.11 10.03 20.86
CA VAL A 33 -11.11 10.52 22.25
C VAL A 33 -10.91 12.03 22.28
N LEU A 34 -10.10 12.57 21.37
CA LEU A 34 -9.71 13.98 21.35
C LEU A 34 -9.84 14.58 19.94
N PRO A 35 -11.07 14.80 19.45
CA PRO A 35 -11.31 15.29 18.08
C PRO A 35 -10.72 16.69 17.85
N GLU A 36 -10.67 17.53 18.88
CA GLU A 36 -10.16 18.91 18.78
C GLU A 36 -8.67 18.99 18.43
N ILE A 37 -7.86 18.00 18.83
CA ILE A 37 -6.42 17.97 18.57
C ILE A 37 -6.02 17.03 17.43
N GLN A 38 -6.99 16.42 16.74
CA GLN A 38 -6.74 15.37 15.73
C GLN A 38 -5.74 15.81 14.65
N LYS A 39 -5.90 17.02 14.12
CA LYS A 39 -5.05 17.54 13.05
C LYS A 39 -3.62 17.74 13.54
N ASP A 40 -3.46 18.34 14.72
CA ASP A 40 -2.16 18.62 15.31
C ASP A 40 -1.45 17.33 15.71
N PHE A 41 -2.17 16.38 16.31
CA PHE A 41 -1.64 15.07 16.65
C PHE A 41 -1.13 14.32 15.42
N ARG A 42 -1.89 14.31 14.31
CA ARG A 42 -1.45 13.71 13.04
C ARG A 42 -0.17 14.35 12.51
N ILE A 43 -0.08 15.69 12.54
CA ILE A 43 1.09 16.42 12.06
C ILE A 43 2.32 16.10 12.92
N ILE A 44 2.18 16.17 14.25
CA ILE A 44 3.25 15.86 15.20
C ILE A 44 3.71 14.41 15.00
N PHE A 45 2.76 13.47 14.88
CA PHE A 45 3.07 12.07 14.69
C PHE A 45 3.85 11.83 13.38
N ILE A 46 3.43 12.43 12.26
CA ILE A 46 4.15 12.35 10.98
C ILE A 46 5.55 12.95 11.10
N ALA A 47 5.69 14.09 11.79
CA ALA A 47 6.99 14.73 12.00
C ALA A 47 7.92 13.86 12.84
N VAL A 48 7.44 13.29 13.96
CA VAL A 48 8.19 12.37 14.81
C VAL A 48 8.61 11.13 14.02
N LEU A 49 7.69 10.52 13.27
CA LEU A 49 7.97 9.37 12.44
C LEU A 49 9.04 9.69 11.38
N PHE A 50 8.92 10.83 10.71
CA PHE A 50 9.91 11.29 9.73
C PHE A 50 11.29 11.48 10.37
N VAL A 51 11.37 12.11 11.54
CA VAL A 51 12.63 12.32 12.26
C VAL A 51 13.25 10.98 12.65
N CYS A 52 12.47 10.05 13.22
CA CYS A 52 12.95 8.73 13.59
C CYS A 52 13.45 7.93 12.39
N VAL A 53 12.69 7.90 11.29
CA VAL A 53 13.08 7.18 10.07
C VAL A 53 14.31 7.81 9.43
N SER A 54 14.37 9.15 9.36
CA SER A 54 15.52 9.88 8.81
C SER A 54 16.78 9.65 9.62
N PHE A 55 16.68 9.67 10.95
CA PHE A 55 17.80 9.39 11.84
C PHE A 55 18.40 8.00 11.58
N VAL A 56 17.57 6.96 11.54
CA VAL A 56 18.03 5.60 11.25
C VAL A 56 18.59 5.49 9.83
N PHE A 57 17.96 6.15 8.86
CA PHE A 57 18.44 6.17 7.48
C PHE A 57 19.83 6.81 7.36
N ILE A 58 20.06 7.97 7.98
CA ILE A 58 21.35 8.68 7.96
C ILE A 58 22.44 7.80 8.59
N LEU A 59 22.16 7.19 9.74
CA LEU A 59 23.10 6.30 10.41
C LEU A 59 23.48 5.08 9.57
N ASP A 60 22.52 4.48 8.86
CA ASP A 60 22.78 3.34 7.99
C ASP A 60 23.44 3.75 6.65
N PHE A 61 23.07 4.90 6.09
CA PHE A 61 23.66 5.46 4.88
C PHE A 61 25.15 5.78 5.07
N ALA A 62 25.50 6.44 6.17
CA ALA A 62 26.88 6.77 6.52
C ALA A 62 27.78 5.53 6.63
N LYS A 63 27.23 4.37 7.02
CA LYS A 63 27.99 3.11 7.19
C LYS A 63 28.13 2.29 5.91
N SER A 64 27.07 2.21 5.13
CA SER A 64 26.97 1.19 4.07
C SER A 64 27.33 1.70 2.69
N GLY A 65 27.28 3.02 2.45
CA GLY A 65 27.47 3.60 1.13
C GLY A 65 26.37 3.18 0.14
N GLY A 66 25.77 4.15 -0.51
CA GLY A 66 24.88 3.89 -1.64
C GLY A 66 23.42 3.62 -1.29
N MET A 67 22.61 3.74 -2.33
CA MET A 67 21.15 3.73 -2.32
C MET A 67 20.68 2.85 -3.47
N HIS A 68 19.59 2.13 -3.26
CA HIS A 68 19.00 1.33 -4.32
C HIS A 68 18.45 2.23 -5.44
N PHE A 69 18.63 1.85 -6.71
CA PHE A 69 18.20 2.64 -7.88
C PHE A 69 16.76 3.14 -7.78
N VAL A 70 15.81 2.25 -7.45
CA VAL A 70 14.39 2.63 -7.26
C VAL A 70 14.19 3.69 -6.17
N VAL A 71 14.92 3.60 -5.05
CA VAL A 71 14.83 4.59 -3.97
C VAL A 71 15.38 5.94 -4.45
N PHE A 72 16.48 5.93 -5.20
CA PHE A 72 17.05 7.13 -5.81
C PHE A 72 16.06 7.78 -6.78
N CYS A 73 15.43 7.01 -7.67
CA CYS A 73 14.40 7.51 -8.59
C CYS A 73 13.22 8.15 -7.88
N VAL A 74 12.75 7.54 -6.78
CA VAL A 74 11.68 8.11 -5.95
C VAL A 74 12.13 9.43 -5.32
N LEU A 75 13.30 9.46 -4.66
CA LEU A 75 13.80 10.69 -4.03
C LEU A 75 14.01 11.80 -5.05
N PHE A 76 14.60 11.49 -6.21
CA PHE A 76 14.78 12.46 -7.29
C PHE A 76 13.44 13.05 -7.73
N SER A 77 12.43 12.22 -7.98
CA SER A 77 11.09 12.66 -8.38
C SER A 77 10.43 13.54 -7.31
N VAL A 78 10.59 13.16 -6.04
CA VAL A 78 10.05 13.89 -4.89
C VAL A 78 10.70 15.27 -4.74
N PHE A 79 12.04 15.35 -4.79
CA PHE A 79 12.74 16.64 -4.70
C PHE A 79 12.47 17.52 -5.92
N TYR A 80 12.39 16.93 -7.12
CA TYR A 80 12.00 17.63 -8.33
C TYR A 80 10.59 18.26 -8.20
N SER A 81 9.58 17.45 -7.84
CA SER A 81 8.20 17.93 -7.71
C SER A 81 8.04 18.92 -6.56
N PHE A 82 8.80 18.77 -5.47
CA PHE A 82 8.85 19.78 -4.42
C PHE A 82 9.48 21.10 -4.91
N GLY A 83 10.53 21.04 -5.73
CA GLY A 83 11.10 22.21 -6.38
C GLY A 83 10.08 22.93 -7.27
N VAL A 84 9.23 22.18 -7.98
CA VAL A 84 8.09 22.74 -8.72
C VAL A 84 7.08 23.40 -7.77
N SER A 85 6.71 22.77 -6.65
CA SER A 85 5.86 23.39 -5.62
C SER A 85 6.44 24.70 -5.09
N VAL A 86 7.76 24.77 -4.88
CA VAL A 86 8.42 26.01 -4.43
C VAL A 86 8.30 27.09 -5.50
N ALA A 87 8.57 26.76 -6.76
CA ALA A 87 8.49 27.70 -7.87
C ALA A 87 7.06 28.21 -8.14
N THR A 88 6.03 27.41 -7.84
CA THR A 88 4.62 27.78 -8.00
C THR A 88 3.99 28.42 -6.75
N GLY A 89 4.78 28.66 -5.68
CA GLY A 89 4.29 29.25 -4.44
C GLY A 89 3.56 28.28 -3.50
N GLY A 90 3.51 26.99 -3.84
CA GLY A 90 2.87 25.92 -3.06
C GLY A 90 3.78 25.25 -2.02
N ILE A 91 4.70 25.98 -1.37
CA ILE A 91 5.67 25.39 -0.41
C ILE A 91 4.95 24.66 0.73
N ILE A 92 3.92 25.31 1.31
CA ILE A 92 3.20 24.79 2.48
C ILE A 92 2.40 23.53 2.11
N SER A 93 1.73 23.54 0.96
CA SER A 93 0.97 22.38 0.46
C SER A 93 1.90 21.23 0.07
N GLY A 94 3.10 21.51 -0.43
CA GLY A 94 4.11 20.51 -0.80
C GLY A 94 4.86 19.88 0.38
N LEU A 95 4.90 20.53 1.55
CA LEU A 95 5.69 20.04 2.69
C LEU A 95 5.15 18.74 3.27
N SER A 96 3.83 18.60 3.44
CA SER A 96 3.26 17.37 4.00
C SER A 96 3.47 16.13 3.10
N PRO A 97 3.18 16.21 1.78
CA PRO A 97 3.53 15.14 0.85
C PRO A 97 5.04 14.85 0.80
N LEU A 98 5.90 15.87 0.83
CA LEU A 98 7.36 15.71 0.88
C LEU A 98 7.78 14.83 2.05
N LEU A 99 7.36 15.17 3.28
CA LEU A 99 7.73 14.39 4.48
C LEU A 99 7.26 12.94 4.41
N ARG A 100 6.05 12.70 3.88
CA ARG A 100 5.50 11.34 3.71
C ARG A 100 6.28 10.54 2.68
N LEU A 101 6.58 11.13 1.52
CA LEU A 101 7.31 10.46 0.44
C LEU A 101 8.78 10.20 0.80
N LEU A 102 9.42 11.12 1.54
CA LEU A 102 10.75 10.88 2.10
C LEU A 102 10.73 9.75 3.14
N THR A 103 9.75 9.75 4.05
CA THR A 103 9.57 8.67 5.03
C THR A 103 9.39 7.33 4.34
N PHE A 104 8.57 7.28 3.30
CA PHE A 104 8.36 6.11 2.46
C PHE A 104 9.69 5.62 1.85
N ALA A 105 10.42 6.49 1.13
CA ALA A 105 11.67 6.14 0.47
C ALA A 105 12.76 5.66 1.44
N PHE A 106 12.89 6.33 2.59
CA PHE A 106 13.84 5.97 3.63
C PHE A 106 13.48 4.63 4.27
N MET A 107 12.20 4.38 4.54
CA MET A 107 11.74 3.11 5.10
C MET A 107 11.99 1.94 4.14
N VAL A 108 11.73 2.12 2.83
CA VAL A 108 12.07 1.13 1.79
C VAL A 108 13.56 0.80 1.84
N SER A 109 14.42 1.82 1.91
CA SER A 109 15.88 1.65 1.95
C SER A 109 16.36 0.92 3.21
N ILE A 110 15.84 1.28 4.38
CA ILE A 110 16.16 0.65 5.66
C ILE A 110 15.80 -0.84 5.62
N ILE A 111 14.57 -1.18 5.20
CA ILE A 111 14.11 -2.57 5.13
C ILE A 111 14.90 -3.37 4.10
N TYR A 112 15.14 -2.79 2.91
CA TYR A 112 15.96 -3.40 1.87
C TYR A 112 17.35 -3.79 2.39
N LYS A 113 18.06 -2.85 3.05
CA LYS A 113 19.40 -3.08 3.58
C LYS A 113 19.39 -4.04 4.77
N PHE A 114 18.39 -3.95 5.65
CA PHE A 114 18.26 -4.85 6.78
C PHE A 114 18.06 -6.31 6.34
N MET A 115 17.22 -6.53 5.33
CA MET A 115 17.00 -7.85 4.75
C MET A 115 18.25 -8.42 4.06
N LEU A 116 19.06 -7.58 3.40
CA LEU A 116 20.32 -8.04 2.79
C LEU A 116 21.40 -8.40 3.83
N LYS A 117 21.48 -7.66 4.93
CA LYS A 117 22.50 -7.87 5.97
C LYS A 117 22.14 -9.00 6.94
N GLU A 118 20.87 -9.13 7.32
CA GLU A 118 20.41 -9.95 8.44
C GLU A 118 19.09 -10.68 8.10
N GLU A 119 19.04 -11.41 6.97
CA GLU A 119 17.80 -11.99 6.41
C GLU A 119 16.93 -12.72 7.46
N GLN A 120 17.52 -13.58 8.29
CA GLN A 120 16.77 -14.38 9.26
C GLN A 120 16.10 -13.52 10.34
N LYS A 121 16.85 -12.58 10.94
CA LYS A 121 16.32 -11.66 11.97
C LYS A 121 15.30 -10.70 11.36
N ALA A 122 15.60 -10.17 10.17
CA ALA A 122 14.71 -9.28 9.45
C ALA A 122 13.36 -9.94 9.14
N ASN A 123 13.37 -11.18 8.62
CA ASN A 123 12.15 -11.93 8.39
C ASN A 123 11.32 -12.15 9.66
N ARG A 124 11.97 -12.44 10.80
CA ARG A 124 11.27 -12.61 12.08
C ARG A 124 10.56 -11.31 12.50
N TYR A 125 11.27 -10.18 12.48
CA TYR A 125 10.68 -8.91 12.92
C TYR A 125 9.62 -8.38 11.97
N ILE A 126 9.83 -8.52 10.66
CA ILE A 126 8.86 -8.07 9.66
C ILE A 126 7.60 -8.97 9.67
N SER A 127 7.76 -10.28 9.82
CA SER A 127 6.62 -11.19 10.01
C SER A 127 5.80 -10.82 11.25
N ASN A 128 6.47 -10.59 12.38
CA ASN A 128 5.81 -10.16 13.61
C ASN A 128 5.10 -8.81 13.44
N PHE A 129 5.71 -7.86 12.72
CA PHE A 129 5.08 -6.58 12.38
C PHE A 129 3.76 -6.78 11.64
N PHE A 130 3.74 -7.59 10.56
CA PHE A 130 2.51 -7.85 9.82
C PHE A 130 1.47 -8.59 10.66
N LEU A 131 1.86 -9.65 11.38
CA LEU A 131 0.93 -10.43 12.20
C LEU A 131 0.31 -9.59 13.32
N LEU A 132 1.12 -8.88 14.11
CA LEU A 132 0.64 -8.07 15.23
C LEU A 132 -0.22 -6.90 14.75
N SER A 133 0.21 -6.18 13.71
CA SER A 133 -0.60 -5.09 13.12
C SER A 133 -1.94 -5.60 12.62
N SER A 134 -1.98 -6.79 12.00
CA SER A 134 -3.20 -7.41 11.50
C SER A 134 -4.15 -7.80 12.63
N ILE A 135 -3.63 -8.41 13.70
CA ILE A 135 -4.43 -8.74 14.90
C ILE A 135 -5.05 -7.47 15.47
N LEU A 136 -4.28 -6.39 15.61
CA LEU A 136 -4.78 -5.13 16.15
C LEU A 136 -5.87 -4.51 15.26
N VAL A 137 -5.71 -4.53 13.93
CA VAL A 137 -6.72 -4.05 12.98
C VAL A 137 -8.01 -4.89 13.04
N VAL A 138 -7.90 -6.21 13.21
CA VAL A 138 -9.05 -7.10 13.38
C VAL A 138 -9.77 -6.80 14.70
N LEU A 139 -9.03 -6.74 15.82
CA LEU A 139 -9.58 -6.40 17.13
C LEU A 139 -10.26 -5.02 17.13
N GLN A 140 -9.67 -4.05 16.43
CA GLN A 140 -10.29 -2.76 16.25
C GLN A 140 -11.61 -2.85 15.49
N THR A 141 -11.68 -3.59 14.39
CA THR A 141 -12.93 -3.76 13.62
C THR A 141 -14.01 -4.43 14.47
N VAL A 142 -13.64 -5.40 15.31
CA VAL A 142 -14.54 -6.04 16.28
C VAL A 142 -15.02 -5.03 17.33
N SER A 143 -14.11 -4.21 17.87
CA SER A 143 -14.47 -3.12 18.80
C SER A 143 -15.46 -2.15 18.16
N ASP A 144 -15.22 -1.73 16.91
CA ASP A 144 -16.09 -0.83 16.16
C ASP A 144 -17.48 -1.45 15.94
N LEU A 145 -17.54 -2.76 15.69
CA LEU A 145 -18.79 -3.49 15.60
C LEU A 145 -19.58 -3.45 16.92
N PHE A 146 -18.93 -3.74 18.05
CA PHE A 146 -19.59 -3.72 19.37
C PHE A 146 -19.99 -2.31 19.82
N MET A 147 -19.18 -1.31 19.50
CA MET A 147 -19.46 0.10 19.81
C MET A 147 -20.41 0.75 18.80
N MET A 148 -20.90 0.01 17.79
CA MET A 148 -21.73 0.53 16.70
C MET A 148 -21.08 1.74 15.99
N ARG A 149 -19.75 1.72 15.86
CA ARG A 149 -18.96 2.79 15.25
C ARG A 149 -18.81 2.56 13.75
N TYR A 150 -19.79 3.04 13.00
CA TYR A 150 -19.82 2.97 11.54
C TYR A 150 -20.42 4.23 10.93
N THR A 151 -20.21 4.41 9.63
CA THR A 151 -20.91 5.43 8.83
C THR A 151 -21.82 4.77 7.80
N PHE A 152 -22.93 5.42 7.47
CA PHE A 152 -23.78 4.99 6.37
C PHE A 152 -23.37 5.73 5.08
N MET A 153 -22.82 5.01 4.10
CA MET A 153 -22.35 5.61 2.85
C MET A 153 -22.70 4.71 1.65
N ASN A 154 -23.21 5.34 0.58
CA ASN A 154 -23.71 4.70 -0.64
C ASN A 154 -24.64 3.50 -0.35
N GLY A 155 -25.60 3.68 0.56
CA GLY A 155 -26.65 2.69 0.85
C GLY A 155 -26.20 1.50 1.71
N GLY A 156 -25.08 1.61 2.45
CA GLY A 156 -24.60 0.55 3.34
C GLY A 156 -23.81 1.05 4.54
N ILE A 157 -23.77 0.22 5.57
CA ILE A 157 -22.94 0.40 6.77
C ILE A 157 -21.46 0.19 6.39
N ARG A 158 -20.59 1.10 6.82
CA ARG A 158 -19.14 1.06 6.56
C ARG A 158 -18.33 1.34 7.81
N TYR A 159 -17.38 0.47 8.07
CA TYR A 159 -16.41 0.64 9.15
C TYR A 159 -15.19 1.40 8.66
N PHE A 160 -14.77 2.41 9.42
CA PHE A 160 -13.68 3.33 9.07
C PHE A 160 -12.44 3.19 9.96
N GLY A 161 -12.49 2.34 10.99
CA GLY A 161 -11.33 1.95 11.78
C GLY A 161 -10.53 3.14 12.33
N SER A 162 -9.20 2.99 12.32
CA SER A 162 -8.24 3.98 12.85
C SER A 162 -7.89 5.07 11.83
N VAL A 163 -8.59 5.11 10.70
CA VAL A 163 -8.22 5.97 9.58
C VAL A 163 -9.24 7.11 9.42
N GLY A 164 -10.41 7.00 10.05
CA GLY A 164 -11.51 7.96 9.86
C GLY A 164 -12.12 7.90 8.46
N SER A 165 -11.70 6.93 7.64
CA SER A 165 -12.11 6.78 6.25
C SER A 165 -12.24 5.29 5.89
N PRO A 166 -13.43 4.80 5.48
CA PRO A 166 -13.61 3.38 5.13
C PRO A 166 -12.63 2.89 4.07
N ILE A 167 -12.38 3.73 3.06
CA ILE A 167 -11.44 3.44 1.98
C ILE A 167 -10.01 3.41 2.48
N GLY A 168 -9.59 4.38 3.32
CA GLY A 168 -8.25 4.39 3.90
C GLY A 168 -8.00 3.18 4.81
N PHE A 169 -9.01 2.75 5.55
CA PHE A 169 -8.94 1.57 6.40
C PHE A 169 -8.85 0.27 5.59
N ALA A 170 -9.67 0.13 4.53
CA ALA A 170 -9.59 -1.00 3.61
C ALA A 170 -8.22 -1.10 2.92
N VAL A 171 -7.68 0.02 2.47
CA VAL A 171 -6.37 0.09 1.83
C VAL A 171 -5.26 -0.36 2.80
N SER A 172 -5.34 0.06 4.07
CA SER A 172 -4.39 -0.33 5.11
C SER A 172 -4.51 -1.81 5.48
N ALA A 173 -5.72 -2.35 5.57
CA ALA A 173 -5.94 -3.78 5.78
C ALA A 173 -5.47 -4.61 4.58
N PHE A 174 -5.63 -4.09 3.35
CA PHE A 174 -5.20 -4.77 2.13
C PHE A 174 -3.67 -4.90 2.05
N THR A 175 -2.89 -3.86 2.37
CA THR A 175 -1.41 -3.99 2.41
C THR A 175 -0.93 -4.96 3.49
N LEU A 176 -1.56 -4.96 4.67
CA LEU A 176 -1.31 -5.97 5.70
C LEU A 176 -1.63 -7.38 5.18
N LEU A 177 -2.73 -7.53 4.45
CA LEU A 177 -3.14 -8.81 3.85
C LEU A 177 -2.07 -9.35 2.89
N ALA A 178 -1.47 -8.53 2.01
CA ALA A 178 -0.35 -9.01 1.19
C ALA A 178 0.86 -9.44 2.02
N GLY A 179 1.20 -8.70 3.07
CA GLY A 179 2.31 -9.07 3.94
C GLY A 179 2.09 -10.42 4.62
N VAL A 180 0.91 -10.62 5.19
CA VAL A 180 0.54 -11.88 5.84
C VAL A 180 0.46 -13.03 4.82
N LEU A 181 -0.14 -12.81 3.65
CA LEU A 181 -0.19 -13.80 2.57
C LEU A 181 1.21 -14.14 2.03
N TYR A 182 2.12 -13.17 1.93
CA TYR A 182 3.51 -13.42 1.54
C TYR A 182 4.19 -14.38 2.53
N TYR A 183 4.04 -14.16 3.84
CA TYR A 183 4.57 -15.06 4.85
C TYR A 183 3.84 -16.40 4.88
N TRP A 184 2.55 -16.44 4.58
CA TRP A 184 1.83 -17.70 4.39
C TRP A 184 2.39 -18.51 3.23
N VAL A 185 2.54 -17.91 2.04
CA VAL A 185 3.12 -18.56 0.85
C VAL A 185 4.56 -19.04 1.12
N ARG A 186 5.34 -18.27 1.89
CA ARG A 186 6.73 -18.61 2.23
C ARG A 186 6.86 -19.74 3.26
N SER A 187 5.98 -19.78 4.28
CA SER A 187 6.15 -20.66 5.45
C SER A 187 5.10 -21.78 5.57
N GLY A 188 3.98 -21.67 4.87
CA GLY A 188 2.81 -22.55 5.05
C GLY A 188 2.09 -22.37 6.38
N SER A 189 2.40 -21.33 7.16
CA SER A 189 1.83 -21.12 8.51
C SER A 189 0.31 -21.00 8.50
N VAL A 190 -0.36 -21.89 9.24
CA VAL A 190 -1.84 -21.86 9.43
C VAL A 190 -2.27 -20.55 10.08
N LEU A 191 -1.49 -20.02 11.02
CA LEU A 191 -1.79 -18.74 11.68
C LEU A 191 -1.86 -17.61 10.64
N SER A 192 -0.90 -17.54 9.71
CA SER A 192 -0.91 -16.53 8.64
C SER A 192 -2.14 -16.68 7.73
N PHE A 193 -2.57 -17.91 7.44
CA PHE A 193 -3.79 -18.13 6.67
C PHE A 193 -5.04 -17.63 7.40
N VAL A 194 -5.20 -17.99 8.68
CA VAL A 194 -6.35 -17.56 9.51
C VAL A 194 -6.41 -16.03 9.62
N ILE A 195 -5.27 -15.39 9.88
CA ILE A 195 -5.19 -13.91 9.93
C ILE A 195 -5.50 -13.28 8.57
N SER A 196 -5.11 -13.91 7.46
CA SER A 196 -5.46 -13.42 6.11
C SER A 196 -6.97 -13.44 5.86
N VAL A 197 -7.66 -14.51 6.30
CA VAL A 197 -9.12 -14.59 6.23
C VAL A 197 -9.78 -13.53 7.12
N ALA A 198 -9.26 -13.29 8.32
CA ALA A 198 -9.75 -12.24 9.21
C ALA A 198 -9.57 -10.83 8.60
N LEU A 199 -8.43 -10.55 7.97
CA LEU A 199 -8.21 -9.29 7.24
C LEU A 199 -9.12 -9.13 6.03
N LEU A 200 -9.39 -10.21 5.29
CA LEU A 200 -10.37 -10.18 4.21
C LEU A 200 -11.75 -9.79 4.73
N TRP A 201 -12.17 -10.33 5.88
CA TRP A 201 -13.39 -9.91 6.56
C TRP A 201 -13.37 -8.42 6.92
N VAL A 202 -12.28 -7.90 7.49
CA VAL A 202 -12.13 -6.46 7.77
C VAL A 202 -12.34 -5.62 6.50
N ILE A 203 -11.70 -6.00 5.38
CA ILE A 203 -11.83 -5.29 4.10
C ILE A 203 -13.29 -5.31 3.61
N VAL A 204 -13.99 -6.45 3.71
CA VAL A 204 -15.41 -6.55 3.35
C VAL A 204 -16.27 -5.62 4.22
N MET A 205 -16.02 -5.55 5.53
CA MET A 205 -16.76 -4.69 6.46
C MET A 205 -16.62 -3.19 6.14
N THR A 206 -15.55 -2.77 5.48
CA THR A 206 -15.44 -1.36 5.03
C THR A 206 -16.44 -0.97 3.93
N GLY A 207 -17.05 -1.95 3.25
CA GLY A 207 -17.94 -1.71 2.12
C GLY A 207 -17.23 -1.25 0.83
N THR A 208 -15.89 -1.29 0.79
CA THR A 208 -15.08 -0.82 -0.35
C THR A 208 -14.95 -1.91 -1.41
N ARG A 209 -15.99 -2.06 -2.25
CA ARG A 209 -16.19 -3.19 -3.18
C ARG A 209 -14.98 -3.52 -4.06
N SER A 210 -14.32 -2.51 -4.65
CA SER A 210 -13.15 -2.71 -5.50
C SER A 210 -11.97 -3.31 -4.73
N ILE A 211 -11.66 -2.78 -3.55
CA ILE A 211 -10.58 -3.30 -2.70
C ILE A 211 -10.90 -4.72 -2.22
N ALA A 212 -12.16 -4.99 -1.85
CA ALA A 212 -12.60 -6.33 -1.46
C ALA A 212 -12.44 -7.34 -2.61
N PHE A 213 -12.80 -6.96 -3.84
CA PHE A 213 -12.59 -7.79 -5.03
C PHE A 213 -11.11 -8.10 -5.25
N PHE A 214 -10.24 -7.09 -5.20
CA PHE A 214 -8.81 -7.31 -5.37
C PHE A 214 -8.17 -8.09 -4.22
N ALA A 215 -8.65 -7.92 -2.99
CA ALA A 215 -8.26 -8.72 -1.83
C ALA A 215 -8.62 -10.20 -2.04
N LEU A 216 -9.81 -10.49 -2.56
CA LEU A 216 -10.23 -11.85 -2.94
C LEU A 216 -9.31 -12.41 -4.04
N CYS A 217 -9.05 -11.64 -5.10
CA CYS A 217 -8.12 -12.04 -6.16
C CYS A 217 -6.71 -12.33 -5.62
N LEU A 218 -6.24 -11.56 -4.63
CA LEU A 218 -4.93 -11.75 -4.02
C LEU A 218 -4.87 -13.01 -3.17
N VAL A 219 -5.89 -13.25 -2.33
CA VAL A 219 -6.03 -14.52 -1.58
C VAL A 219 -6.12 -15.69 -2.56
N TRP A 220 -6.88 -15.52 -3.63
CA TRP A 220 -7.03 -16.54 -4.66
C TRP A 220 -5.70 -16.88 -5.34
N PHE A 221 -4.93 -15.86 -5.69
CA PHE A 221 -3.59 -16.01 -6.24
C PHE A 221 -2.62 -16.66 -5.23
N ALA A 222 -2.65 -16.25 -3.96
CA ALA A 222 -1.84 -16.86 -2.90
C ALA A 222 -2.11 -18.36 -2.77
N CYS A 223 -3.38 -18.75 -2.74
CA CYS A 223 -3.79 -20.16 -2.73
C CYS A 223 -3.32 -20.88 -4.01
N ALA A 224 -3.47 -20.25 -5.17
CA ALA A 224 -3.02 -20.84 -6.43
C ALA A 224 -1.50 -21.09 -6.45
N VAL A 225 -0.72 -20.22 -5.81
CA VAL A 225 0.73 -20.36 -5.69
C VAL A 225 1.12 -21.37 -4.60
N CYS A 226 0.38 -21.44 -3.49
CA CYS A 226 0.71 -22.28 -2.34
C CYS A 226 0.21 -23.74 -2.44
N LEU A 227 -0.92 -23.99 -3.09
CA LEU A 227 -1.55 -25.31 -3.17
C LEU A 227 -0.87 -26.19 -4.23
N LYS A 228 -0.53 -27.43 -3.85
CA LYS A 228 0.12 -28.40 -4.76
C LYS A 228 -0.93 -29.20 -5.56
N LYS A 229 -0.57 -29.51 -6.83
CA LYS A 229 -1.26 -30.48 -7.71
C LYS A 229 -2.76 -30.17 -7.88
N TRP A 230 -3.63 -31.18 -7.74
CA TRP A 230 -5.06 -31.11 -8.00
C TRP A 230 -5.83 -30.10 -7.12
N ARG A 231 -5.36 -29.85 -5.88
CA ARG A 231 -5.97 -28.87 -4.98
C ARG A 231 -5.95 -27.46 -5.55
N ARG A 232 -4.93 -27.13 -6.34
CA ARG A 232 -4.83 -25.87 -7.07
C ARG A 232 -5.96 -25.74 -8.08
N TYR A 233 -6.21 -26.78 -8.88
CA TYR A 233 -7.24 -26.76 -9.91
C TYR A 233 -8.65 -26.72 -9.31
N ILE A 234 -8.90 -27.47 -8.23
CA ILE A 234 -10.16 -27.38 -7.51
C ILE A 234 -10.36 -25.99 -6.94
N PHE A 235 -9.32 -25.36 -6.40
CA PHE A 235 -9.49 -24.02 -5.86
C PHE A 235 -9.68 -22.98 -6.98
N ILE A 236 -8.92 -23.06 -8.08
CA ILE A 236 -9.03 -22.14 -9.23
C ILE A 236 -10.39 -22.26 -9.93
N LEU A 237 -10.88 -23.47 -10.15
CA LEU A 237 -12.15 -23.70 -10.84
C LEU A 237 -13.35 -23.66 -9.88
N GLY A 238 -13.16 -24.12 -8.66
CA GLY A 238 -14.20 -24.23 -7.65
C GLY A 238 -14.60 -22.90 -7.03
N THR A 239 -13.71 -21.91 -6.87
CA THR A 239 -14.13 -20.60 -6.34
C THR A 239 -15.02 -19.80 -7.29
N PRO A 240 -14.75 -19.68 -8.60
CA PRO A 240 -15.69 -19.07 -9.54
C PRO A 240 -17.01 -19.84 -9.60
N LEU A 241 -16.94 -21.18 -9.62
CA LEU A 241 -18.13 -22.03 -9.66
C LEU A 241 -19.00 -21.84 -8.40
N LEU A 242 -18.38 -21.80 -7.21
CA LEU A 242 -19.07 -21.50 -5.96
C LEU A 242 -19.66 -20.09 -5.99
N GLY A 243 -18.95 -19.10 -6.55
CA GLY A 243 -19.48 -17.76 -6.76
C GLY A 243 -20.73 -17.75 -7.64
N VAL A 244 -20.71 -18.49 -8.75
CA VAL A 244 -21.88 -18.68 -9.62
C VAL A 244 -23.01 -19.39 -8.88
N VAL A 245 -22.73 -20.46 -8.13
CA VAL A 245 -23.73 -21.18 -7.33
C VAL A 245 -24.34 -20.25 -6.28
N VAL A 246 -23.54 -19.46 -5.57
CA VAL A 246 -24.03 -18.45 -4.61
C VAL A 246 -24.89 -17.40 -5.32
N MET A 247 -24.49 -16.92 -6.49
CA MET A 247 -25.31 -15.99 -7.28
C MET A 247 -26.66 -16.60 -7.68
N LEU A 248 -26.66 -17.86 -8.11
CA LEU A 248 -27.88 -18.59 -8.49
C LEU A 248 -28.78 -18.86 -7.28
N LEU A 249 -28.21 -19.24 -6.13
CA LEU A 249 -28.96 -19.46 -4.88
C LEU A 249 -29.52 -18.15 -4.30
N LEU A 250 -28.82 -17.04 -4.52
CA LEU A 250 -29.23 -15.70 -4.06
C LEU A 250 -30.02 -14.92 -5.12
N SER A 251 -30.40 -15.56 -6.24
CA SER A 251 -31.11 -14.94 -7.38
C SER A 251 -32.48 -14.32 -7.06
N GLY A 252 -33.04 -14.60 -5.87
CA GLY A 252 -34.24 -13.94 -5.35
C GLY A 252 -33.99 -12.88 -4.25
N SER A 253 -32.73 -12.61 -3.91
CA SER A 253 -32.38 -11.65 -2.84
C SER A 253 -32.12 -10.25 -3.40
N GLY A 254 -32.26 -9.22 -2.55
CA GLY A 254 -31.93 -7.83 -2.92
C GLY A 254 -30.47 -7.58 -3.34
N PHE A 255 -29.61 -8.60 -3.27
CA PHE A 255 -28.25 -8.58 -3.81
C PHE A 255 -28.22 -8.75 -5.33
N VAL A 256 -29.04 -9.65 -5.89
CA VAL A 256 -29.10 -9.88 -7.35
C VAL A 256 -29.78 -8.72 -8.06
N SER A 257 -30.84 -8.15 -7.48
CA SER A 257 -31.42 -6.91 -8.02
C SER A 257 -30.44 -5.73 -8.01
N ARG A 258 -29.50 -5.65 -7.06
CA ARG A 258 -28.42 -4.65 -7.06
C ARG A 258 -27.37 -4.91 -8.14
N LEU A 259 -27.06 -6.17 -8.40
CA LEU A 259 -26.14 -6.58 -9.47
C LEU A 259 -26.75 -6.34 -10.84
N GLU A 260 -28.00 -6.74 -11.04
CA GLU A 260 -28.80 -6.41 -12.22
C GLU A 260 -28.92 -4.91 -12.39
N ASN A 261 -29.21 -4.14 -11.33
CA ASN A 261 -29.24 -2.68 -11.44
C ASN A 261 -27.88 -2.10 -11.81
N THR A 262 -26.77 -2.69 -11.38
CA THR A 262 -25.42 -2.24 -11.76
C THR A 262 -25.08 -2.58 -13.23
N TYR A 263 -25.60 -3.71 -13.74
CA TYR A 263 -25.38 -4.16 -15.12
C TYR A 263 -26.33 -3.49 -16.12
N ASN A 264 -27.61 -3.40 -15.76
CA ASN A 264 -28.70 -2.88 -16.58
C ASN A 264 -28.81 -1.36 -16.53
N SER A 265 -28.22 -0.67 -15.54
CA SER A 265 -28.31 0.79 -15.49
C SER A 265 -27.59 1.45 -16.65
N GLY A 266 -26.59 0.81 -17.29
CA GLY A 266 -25.86 1.31 -18.47
C GLY A 266 -25.13 2.66 -18.28
N THR A 267 -25.45 3.39 -17.22
CA THR A 267 -24.89 4.65 -16.79
C THR A 267 -23.73 4.34 -15.86
N LEU A 268 -22.60 4.99 -16.11
CA LEU A 268 -21.47 5.03 -15.19
C LEU A 268 -22.01 5.40 -13.80
N ASP A 269 -21.74 4.58 -12.79
CA ASP A 269 -22.13 4.89 -11.42
C ASP A 269 -21.58 6.28 -11.01
N ASN A 270 -22.19 6.96 -10.04
CA ASN A 270 -21.79 8.32 -9.66
C ASN A 270 -20.29 8.44 -9.37
N SER A 271 -19.66 7.38 -8.84
CA SER A 271 -18.21 7.33 -8.61
C SER A 271 -17.40 7.30 -9.91
N SER A 272 -17.78 6.47 -10.89
CA SER A 272 -17.07 6.39 -12.18
C SER A 272 -17.32 7.63 -13.03
N SER A 273 -18.53 8.18 -13.00
CA SER A 273 -18.88 9.45 -13.65
C SER A 273 -18.02 10.60 -13.10
N PHE A 274 -17.86 10.70 -11.77
CA PHE A 274 -17.01 11.72 -11.16
C PHE A 274 -15.52 11.55 -11.52
N ARG A 275 -15.05 10.31 -11.64
CA ARG A 275 -13.68 10.02 -12.09
C ARG A 275 -13.44 10.42 -13.54
N VAL A 276 -14.40 10.16 -14.42
CA VAL A 276 -14.35 10.63 -15.81
C VAL A 276 -14.35 12.15 -15.87
N PHE A 277 -15.22 12.80 -15.10
CA PHE A 277 -15.24 14.26 -14.96
C PHE A 277 -13.89 14.84 -14.51
N ILE A 278 -13.21 14.20 -13.55
CA ILE A 278 -11.86 14.59 -13.14
C ILE A 278 -10.87 14.52 -14.32
N LEU A 279 -10.89 13.43 -15.09
CA LEU A 279 -9.99 13.25 -16.23
C LEU A 279 -10.28 14.27 -17.33
N GLU A 280 -11.55 14.47 -17.69
CA GLU A 280 -11.97 15.45 -18.69
C GLU A 280 -11.56 16.87 -18.27
N THR A 281 -11.85 17.25 -17.03
CA THR A 281 -11.44 18.54 -16.48
C THR A 281 -9.93 18.72 -16.58
N TYR A 282 -9.16 17.70 -16.19
CA TYR A 282 -7.69 17.73 -16.27
C TYR A 282 -7.20 17.93 -17.71
N PHE A 283 -7.58 17.04 -18.63
CA PHE A 283 -7.06 17.06 -19.99
C PHE A 283 -7.56 18.24 -20.82
N SER A 284 -8.74 18.79 -20.52
CA SER A 284 -9.27 19.98 -21.21
C SER A 284 -8.68 21.30 -20.71
N ASN A 285 -8.11 21.35 -19.50
CA ASN A 285 -7.67 22.61 -18.89
C ASN A 285 -6.16 22.68 -18.61
N ILE A 286 -5.41 21.58 -18.75
CA ILE A 286 -3.99 21.58 -18.45
C ILE A 286 -3.17 22.38 -19.47
N GLN A 287 -2.31 23.27 -18.98
CA GLN A 287 -1.39 24.03 -19.82
C GLN A 287 -0.14 23.21 -20.16
N PRO A 288 0.55 23.47 -21.30
CA PRO A 288 1.76 22.73 -21.68
C PRO A 288 2.85 22.69 -20.60
N MET A 289 3.11 23.81 -19.92
CA MET A 289 4.09 23.87 -18.83
C MET A 289 3.66 23.01 -17.63
N GLN A 290 2.37 23.00 -17.30
CA GLN A 290 1.82 22.17 -16.24
C GLN A 290 1.88 20.68 -16.61
N ALA A 291 1.70 20.32 -17.88
CA ALA A 291 1.86 18.94 -18.33
C ALA A 291 3.31 18.46 -18.22
N ILE A 292 4.28 19.31 -18.59
CA ILE A 292 5.70 18.96 -18.57
C ILE A 292 6.22 18.84 -17.13
N PHE A 293 5.95 19.84 -16.30
CA PHE A 293 6.53 19.95 -14.95
C PHE A 293 5.63 19.42 -13.83
N GLY A 294 4.33 19.25 -14.10
CA GLY A 294 3.33 19.04 -13.07
C GLY A 294 2.98 20.34 -12.34
N PHE A 295 2.04 20.24 -11.41
CA PHE A 295 1.64 21.30 -10.47
C PHE A 295 2.55 21.37 -9.24
N GLY A 296 3.46 20.41 -9.08
CA GLY A 296 4.20 20.18 -7.84
C GLY A 296 3.42 19.34 -6.83
N LEU A 297 4.12 18.86 -5.81
CA LEU A 297 3.56 18.08 -4.70
C LEU A 297 2.38 18.83 -4.07
N GLY A 298 1.23 18.14 -4.00
CA GLY A 298 0.00 18.68 -3.42
C GLY A 298 -0.68 19.78 -4.24
N GLY A 299 -0.20 20.10 -5.45
CA GLY A 299 -0.73 21.18 -6.28
C GLY A 299 -2.05 20.84 -6.98
N PHE A 300 -2.36 19.55 -7.20
CA PHE A 300 -3.55 19.13 -7.94
C PHE A 300 -4.86 19.64 -7.31
N HIS A 301 -4.97 19.53 -5.98
CA HIS A 301 -6.20 19.88 -5.28
C HIS A 301 -6.59 21.36 -5.48
N GLN A 302 -5.62 22.27 -5.30
CA GLN A 302 -5.87 23.70 -5.49
C GLN A 302 -6.19 24.00 -6.96
N TRP A 303 -5.42 23.42 -7.87
CA TRP A 303 -5.68 23.55 -9.30
C TRP A 303 -7.09 23.08 -9.69
N PHE A 304 -7.55 21.97 -9.13
CA PHE A 304 -8.88 21.44 -9.42
C PHE A 304 -10.00 22.32 -8.84
N LEU A 305 -9.80 22.81 -7.62
CA LEU A 305 -10.70 23.77 -6.96
C LEU A 305 -10.85 25.04 -7.79
N ASP A 306 -9.74 25.62 -8.27
CA ASP A 306 -9.74 26.86 -9.05
C ASP A 306 -10.51 26.72 -10.39
N ARG A 307 -10.65 25.49 -10.91
CA ARG A 307 -11.33 25.20 -12.18
C ARG A 307 -12.79 24.80 -12.03
N THR A 308 -13.14 24.15 -10.92
CA THR A 308 -14.46 23.51 -10.76
C THR A 308 -15.26 24.05 -9.59
N GLY A 309 -14.63 24.75 -8.65
CA GLY A 309 -15.23 25.13 -7.38
C GLY A 309 -15.41 23.96 -6.40
N ILE A 310 -14.89 22.76 -6.71
CA ILE A 310 -15.04 21.57 -5.88
C ILE A 310 -13.81 21.37 -5.01
N GLU A 311 -14.00 21.45 -3.69
CA GLU A 311 -12.96 21.21 -2.70
C GLU A 311 -12.66 19.72 -2.52
N ASN A 312 -11.48 19.42 -1.99
CA ASN A 312 -11.06 18.10 -1.49
C ASN A 312 -11.05 16.99 -2.55
N VAL A 313 -10.86 17.36 -3.81
CA VAL A 313 -10.73 16.41 -4.91
C VAL A 313 -9.28 15.94 -5.06
N ALA A 314 -9.09 14.62 -4.97
CA ALA A 314 -7.83 13.96 -5.28
C ALA A 314 -7.81 13.49 -6.75
N PRO A 315 -6.65 13.32 -7.36
CA PRO A 315 -6.54 12.61 -8.63
C PRO A 315 -6.80 11.12 -8.35
N HIS A 316 -8.02 10.64 -8.59
CA HIS A 316 -8.49 9.28 -8.31
C HIS A 316 -7.89 8.20 -9.25
N PHE A 317 -6.79 8.53 -9.94
CA PHE A 317 -6.04 7.66 -10.84
C PHE A 317 -4.54 7.83 -10.65
N GLU A 318 -3.81 6.73 -10.69
CA GLU A 318 -2.36 6.68 -10.53
C GLU A 318 -1.60 7.57 -11.51
N PHE A 319 -1.80 7.29 -12.79
CA PHE A 319 -1.10 7.97 -13.86
C PHE A 319 -1.48 9.44 -13.89
N LEU A 320 -2.74 9.77 -13.55
CA LEU A 320 -3.16 11.14 -13.40
C LEU A 320 -2.46 11.81 -12.22
N TRP A 321 -2.34 11.14 -11.07
CA TRP A 321 -1.64 11.68 -9.91
C TRP A 321 -0.16 11.93 -10.24
N VAL A 322 0.54 10.92 -10.78
CA VAL A 322 1.95 11.04 -11.17
C VAL A 322 2.13 12.14 -12.21
N LEU A 323 1.30 12.16 -13.26
CA LEU A 323 1.37 13.18 -14.30
C LEU A 323 1.05 14.58 -13.76
N SER A 324 0.04 14.71 -12.92
CA SER A 324 -0.41 16.00 -12.42
C SER A 324 0.54 16.60 -11.39
N GLU A 325 1.15 15.82 -10.50
CA GLU A 325 2.05 16.35 -9.47
C GLU A 325 3.53 16.34 -9.89
N PHE A 326 3.93 15.42 -10.77
CA PHE A 326 5.33 15.23 -11.18
C PHE A 326 5.58 15.46 -12.67
N GLY A 327 4.55 15.76 -13.46
CA GLY A 327 4.68 16.01 -14.89
C GLY A 327 5.12 14.80 -15.70
N VAL A 328 5.42 15.04 -16.98
CA VAL A 328 5.95 14.02 -17.89
C VAL A 328 7.26 13.42 -17.38
N LEU A 329 8.12 14.22 -16.74
CA LEU A 329 9.39 13.73 -16.18
C LEU A 329 9.15 12.67 -15.09
N GLY A 330 8.23 12.94 -14.16
CA GLY A 330 7.85 11.97 -13.13
C GLY A 330 7.27 10.68 -13.72
N VAL A 331 6.40 10.80 -14.73
CA VAL A 331 5.84 9.64 -15.44
C VAL A 331 6.94 8.81 -16.09
N LEU A 332 7.91 9.45 -16.75
CA LEU A 332 9.04 8.74 -17.36
C LEU A 332 9.86 7.97 -16.32
N ILE A 333 10.23 8.61 -15.21
CA ILE A 333 10.98 7.97 -14.12
C ILE A 333 10.17 6.81 -13.50
N TYR A 334 8.87 7.01 -13.33
CA TYR A 334 7.96 6.00 -12.82
C TYR A 334 7.93 4.76 -13.73
N VAL A 335 7.75 4.95 -15.04
CA VAL A 335 7.75 3.87 -16.04
C VAL A 335 9.11 3.16 -16.11
N LEU A 336 10.22 3.92 -16.11
CA LEU A 336 11.56 3.34 -16.11
C LEU A 336 11.84 2.51 -14.85
N SER A 337 11.37 2.95 -13.69
CA SER A 337 11.49 2.22 -12.42
C SER A 337 10.68 0.92 -12.47
N ALA A 338 9.45 0.97 -12.99
CA ALA A 338 8.60 -0.21 -13.18
C ALA A 338 9.22 -1.20 -14.18
N PHE A 339 9.75 -0.72 -15.30
CA PHE A 339 10.44 -1.54 -16.29
C PHE A 339 11.69 -2.20 -15.71
N TRP A 340 12.49 -1.46 -14.93
CA TRP A 340 13.66 -2.00 -14.25
C TRP A 340 13.29 -3.11 -13.26
N LEU A 341 12.21 -2.92 -12.49
CA LEU A 341 11.69 -3.94 -11.56
C LEU A 341 11.25 -5.19 -12.31
N LEU A 342 10.49 -5.03 -13.40
CA LEU A 342 10.05 -6.13 -14.25
C LEU A 342 11.24 -6.88 -14.86
N TYR A 343 12.22 -6.16 -15.38
CA TYR A 343 13.44 -6.75 -15.93
C TYR A 343 14.20 -7.59 -14.90
N LYS A 344 14.42 -7.05 -13.70
CA LYS A 344 15.07 -7.76 -12.58
C LYS A 344 14.27 -8.99 -12.15
N PHE A 345 12.95 -8.87 -12.08
CA PHE A 345 12.06 -9.98 -11.77
C PHE A 345 12.14 -11.08 -12.83
N LEU A 346 12.03 -10.75 -14.12
CA LEU A 346 12.07 -11.73 -15.21
C LEU A 346 13.40 -12.50 -15.24
N LYS A 347 14.52 -11.85 -14.86
CA LYS A 347 15.82 -12.52 -14.68
C LYS A 347 15.84 -13.52 -13.52
N LYS A 348 15.03 -13.33 -12.48
CA LYS A 348 14.99 -14.17 -11.27
C LYS A 348 13.72 -15.02 -11.12
N ARG A 349 12.81 -14.98 -12.11
CA ARG A 349 11.49 -15.62 -12.04
C ARG A 349 11.52 -17.14 -11.79
N ARG A 350 12.64 -17.82 -12.02
CA ARG A 350 12.76 -19.27 -11.80
C ARG A 350 13.09 -19.65 -10.36
N CYS A 351 13.30 -18.70 -9.45
CA CYS A 351 13.90 -18.99 -8.14
C CYS A 351 12.91 -19.42 -7.04
N ASP A 352 11.71 -18.83 -6.95
CA ASP A 352 10.78 -19.10 -5.82
C ASP A 352 9.34 -18.61 -6.10
N SER A 353 8.35 -19.40 -5.69
CA SER A 353 6.93 -19.06 -5.66
C SER A 353 6.63 -17.83 -4.80
N SER A 354 7.35 -17.64 -3.69
CA SER A 354 7.20 -16.46 -2.83
C SER A 354 7.65 -15.16 -3.51
N LEU A 355 8.61 -15.22 -4.43
CA LEU A 355 9.05 -14.07 -5.22
C LEU A 355 8.01 -13.68 -6.27
N TRP A 356 7.39 -14.66 -6.93
CA TRP A 356 6.24 -14.43 -7.80
C TRP A 356 5.10 -13.77 -7.04
N PHE A 357 4.76 -14.32 -5.87
CA PHE A 357 3.73 -13.73 -5.02
C PHE A 357 4.08 -12.30 -4.65
N ALA A 358 5.28 -12.03 -4.12
CA ALA A 358 5.68 -10.68 -3.74
C ALA A 358 5.63 -9.69 -4.92
N PHE A 359 6.14 -10.07 -6.10
CA PHE A 359 6.15 -9.21 -7.28
C PHE A 359 4.74 -8.88 -7.77
N VAL A 360 3.88 -9.89 -7.91
CA VAL A 360 2.48 -9.69 -8.32
C VAL A 360 1.70 -8.94 -7.25
N ALA A 361 1.85 -9.33 -5.97
CA ALA A 361 1.18 -8.66 -4.87
C ALA A 361 1.54 -7.18 -4.87
N ILE A 362 2.81 -6.79 -4.91
CA ILE A 362 3.25 -5.39 -4.85
C ILE A 362 2.96 -4.63 -6.15
N GLY A 363 3.23 -5.24 -7.31
CA GLY A 363 3.02 -4.62 -8.62
C GLY A 363 1.54 -4.42 -8.95
N CYS A 364 0.70 -5.41 -8.66
CA CYS A 364 -0.75 -5.30 -8.84
C CYS A 364 -1.41 -4.48 -7.74
N MET A 365 -0.92 -4.57 -6.49
CA MET A 365 -1.38 -3.71 -5.41
C MET A 365 -1.33 -2.24 -5.78
N HIS A 366 -0.22 -1.79 -6.35
CA HIS A 366 -0.04 -0.41 -6.75
C HIS A 366 -1.18 0.07 -7.66
N GLN A 367 -1.52 -0.71 -8.68
CA GLN A 367 -2.61 -0.43 -9.63
C GLN A 367 -3.99 -0.42 -8.96
N VAL A 368 -4.24 -1.32 -8.01
CA VAL A 368 -5.49 -1.37 -7.24
C VAL A 368 -5.65 -0.15 -6.33
N PHE A 369 -4.57 0.27 -5.69
CA PHE A 369 -4.58 1.35 -4.71
C PHE A 369 -4.79 2.70 -5.37
N LEU A 370 -4.04 2.98 -6.41
CA LEU A 370 -4.00 4.31 -7.01
C LEU A 370 -5.17 4.60 -7.96
N GLN A 371 -5.95 3.59 -8.33
CA GLN A 371 -7.27 3.77 -8.95
C GLN A 371 -8.38 4.09 -7.95
N VAL A 372 -8.11 3.96 -6.64
CA VAL A 372 -9.16 3.96 -5.61
C VAL A 372 -8.95 5.12 -4.63
N ALA A 373 -7.72 5.39 -4.20
CA ALA A 373 -7.34 6.55 -3.39
C ALA A 373 -5.90 6.97 -3.69
N ASN A 374 -5.55 8.25 -3.46
CA ASN A 374 -4.14 8.62 -3.45
C ASN A 374 -3.49 8.03 -2.18
N PRO A 375 -2.57 7.06 -2.33
CA PRO A 375 -2.03 6.26 -1.24
C PRO A 375 -1.29 7.09 -0.19
N PHE A 376 -0.76 8.25 -0.58
CA PHE A 376 0.02 9.09 0.33
C PHE A 376 -0.84 9.96 1.25
N TYR A 377 -2.17 9.91 1.13
CA TYR A 377 -3.06 10.51 2.13
C TYR A 377 -3.12 9.73 3.45
N PHE A 378 -2.84 8.42 3.42
CA PHE A 378 -2.96 7.54 4.58
C PHE A 378 -1.60 6.95 4.96
N TYR A 379 -1.06 7.33 6.12
CA TYR A 379 0.26 6.84 6.55
C TYR A 379 0.26 5.39 6.99
N GLN A 380 -0.89 4.89 7.46
CA GLN A 380 -1.10 3.48 7.77
C GLN A 380 -0.82 2.59 6.53
N PHE A 381 -1.14 3.11 5.35
CA PHE A 381 -0.87 2.46 4.07
C PHE A 381 0.61 2.55 3.66
N TYR A 382 1.17 3.75 3.52
CA TYR A 382 2.45 3.86 2.82
C TYR A 382 3.58 3.19 3.61
N LEU A 383 3.48 3.11 4.94
CA LEU A 383 4.47 2.43 5.77
C LEU A 383 4.47 0.92 5.56
N THR A 384 3.30 0.30 5.56
CA THR A 384 3.16 -1.14 5.31
C THR A 384 3.58 -1.48 3.87
N TYR A 385 3.24 -0.63 2.90
CA TYR A 385 3.69 -0.75 1.53
C TYR A 385 5.22 -0.57 1.39
N ALA A 386 5.83 0.36 2.11
CA ALA A 386 7.29 0.56 2.11
C ALA A 386 8.04 -0.70 2.58
N VAL A 387 7.52 -1.36 3.61
CA VAL A 387 8.08 -2.63 4.12
C VAL A 387 8.00 -3.72 3.05
N LEU A 388 6.85 -3.86 2.38
CA LEU A 388 6.68 -4.83 1.28
C LEU A 388 7.65 -4.56 0.12
N LEU A 389 7.75 -3.31 -0.33
CA LEU A 389 8.66 -2.93 -1.41
C LEU A 389 10.12 -3.17 -1.02
N GLY A 390 10.51 -2.89 0.23
CA GLY A 390 11.84 -3.21 0.75
C GLY A 390 12.15 -4.71 0.72
N ILE A 391 11.19 -5.57 1.07
CA ILE A 391 11.30 -7.03 0.94
C ILE A 391 11.52 -7.42 -0.52
N LEU A 392 10.71 -6.91 -1.44
CA LEU A 392 10.80 -7.24 -2.86
C LEU A 392 12.17 -6.84 -3.44
N LEU A 393 12.61 -5.61 -3.19
CA LEU A 393 13.92 -5.14 -3.66
C LEU A 393 15.06 -6.01 -3.13
N SER A 394 14.98 -6.44 -1.86
CA SER A 394 16.00 -7.29 -1.26
C SER A 394 16.04 -8.65 -1.95
N ARG A 395 14.88 -9.26 -2.20
CA ARG A 395 14.76 -10.56 -2.90
C ARG A 395 15.20 -10.49 -4.36
N LEU A 396 14.93 -9.38 -5.03
CA LEU A 396 15.40 -9.13 -6.40
C LEU A 396 16.92 -8.92 -6.48
N ASN A 397 17.58 -8.52 -5.39
CA ASN A 397 19.03 -8.29 -5.36
C ASN A 397 19.84 -9.37 -4.61
N SER A 398 19.23 -10.21 -3.78
CA SER A 398 19.95 -11.27 -3.07
C SER A 398 20.55 -12.26 -4.07
N ASN A 399 21.88 -12.45 -4.03
CA ASN A 399 22.64 -13.34 -4.92
C ASN A 399 22.45 -14.84 -4.63
N GLN A 400 21.55 -15.21 -3.72
CA GLN A 400 21.31 -16.61 -3.41
C GLN A 400 20.61 -17.29 -4.58
N SER A 401 21.39 -18.00 -5.38
CA SER A 401 20.98 -19.25 -6.02
C SER A 401 20.36 -20.12 -4.92
N PHE A 402 19.03 -20.10 -4.81
CA PHE A 402 18.29 -21.05 -3.98
C PHE A 402 18.69 -22.51 -4.32
N PHE A 403 19.16 -22.72 -5.56
CA PHE A 403 19.80 -23.94 -6.06
C PHE A 403 21.09 -24.38 -5.32
N GLU A 404 21.88 -23.47 -4.75
CA GLU A 404 23.09 -23.87 -3.99
C GLU A 404 22.76 -24.36 -2.57
N ARG A 405 21.67 -23.87 -1.96
CA ARG A 405 21.23 -24.34 -0.64
C ARG A 405 20.44 -25.65 -0.70
N ALA A 406 19.61 -25.85 -1.71
CA ALA A 406 18.91 -27.13 -1.89
C ALA A 406 19.88 -28.30 -2.16
N HIS A 407 21.05 -28.06 -2.76
CA HIS A 407 22.08 -29.09 -2.93
C HIS A 407 23.02 -29.27 -1.72
N GLN A 408 22.91 -28.42 -0.70
CA GLN A 408 23.63 -28.59 0.56
C GLN A 408 22.80 -29.32 1.62
N ASP A 409 21.46 -29.28 1.53
CA ASP A 409 20.58 -30.03 2.44
C ASP A 409 20.27 -31.48 1.95
N ASP A 410 20.70 -31.83 0.73
CA ASP A 410 20.63 -33.19 0.15
C ASP A 410 22.00 -33.94 0.19
N LYS A 411 22.95 -33.46 0.99
CA LYS A 411 24.22 -34.15 1.34
C LYS A 411 24.34 -34.27 2.84
#